data_AF-A0A8S9MDN7-F1
#
_entry.id   AF-A0A8S9MDN7-F1
#
_cell.length_a   1.000
_cell.length_b   1.000
_cell.length_c   1.000
_cell.angle_alpha   90.00
_cell.angle_beta   90.00
_cell.angle_gamma   90.00
#
_symmetry.space_group_name_H-M   'P 1'
#
loop_
_entity.id
_entity.type
_entity.pdbx_description
1 polymer ?
#
loop_
_entity_poly.entity_id
_entity_poly.type
_entity_poly.pdbx_seq_one_letter_code
_entity_poly.pdbx_strand_id
1 'polypeptide(L)'
;MEQLREIGEVLGSIRALMVFKDNIHINQRQCTLLLDLFTATYDSVSESMRLNLRFGEKNTSKWKILEQPLRELLCVVREGEAYVRFSLEPKLGFWAKAVFLQHNKDCTELHVHNLLSCVPIIIEAIEMASEVSGWDEQEMNKKRLVHSNKYMKQWKDSQMFAWKFGREYLVTEDLCSRYESAWREDMWILTQELQEKRRPGSSKQDRKMAEFLLKNLGDGNELFPSSILVSSKDYQVRKRLGNGSQYKEITWLGESFALRHFFGDIDALLPQVTSLLSLSHPNIVYYLCGFADEEKKECFLVMELMSKSLGTHVKEVCGPRRKNTLSLPVAVDLMLQISRGMEYLHSKRVYHGELNPSNILVKPRRSNQTGDGYYLHGKICGFGLSSVKGFSFKSASSNESFPFIWYSPEVLEEQEQGGSSLKLVEQAKTCKKNNLRETSESGSEWASCSEDEGGGGSDEQVSSEKERRLSCSNEVGMRKKKPVSKRASGLKPIQKPGTPRVRSRHPPLSPCGQSMRTHSESQLIVLSPKIRRSSSGHVSDSELS
;
A
#
# COMPACT_ATOMS: atom_id res chain seq x y z
N MET A 1 23.43 15.16 -2.32
CA MET A 1 24.29 14.96 -1.13
C MET A 1 23.50 14.92 0.16
N GLU A 2 22.79 15.99 0.56
CA GLU A 2 22.10 16.06 1.88
C GLU A 2 21.24 14.82 2.17
N GLN A 3 20.33 14.49 1.26
CA GLN A 3 19.45 13.32 1.36
C GLN A 3 20.23 11.98 1.46
N LEU A 4 21.41 11.85 0.83
CA LEU A 4 22.26 10.66 0.97
C LEU A 4 22.91 10.58 2.36
N ARG A 5 23.21 11.72 2.99
CA ARG A 5 23.66 11.76 4.39
C ARG A 5 22.53 11.36 5.32
N GLU A 6 21.32 11.90 5.12
CA GLU A 6 20.13 11.53 5.88
C GLU A 6 19.77 10.03 5.75
N ILE A 7 19.90 9.43 4.55
CA ILE A 7 19.72 7.98 4.39
C ILE A 7 20.75 7.21 5.22
N GLY A 8 22.02 7.64 5.21
CA GLY A 8 23.09 7.04 6.02
C GLY A 8 22.85 7.18 7.53
N GLU A 9 22.33 8.32 7.98
CA GLU A 9 21.94 8.58 9.37
C GLU A 9 20.79 7.66 9.82
N VAL A 10 19.73 7.52 9.01
CA VAL A 10 18.61 6.62 9.32
C VAL A 10 19.04 5.16 9.26
N LEU A 11 19.87 4.76 8.28
CA LEU A 11 20.45 3.40 8.25
C LEU A 11 21.33 3.13 9.48
N GLY A 12 22.08 4.12 9.95
CA GLY A 12 22.81 4.06 11.22
C GLY A 12 21.89 3.84 12.42
N SER A 13 20.73 4.52 12.46
CA SER A 13 19.68 4.30 13.47
C SER A 13 19.11 2.87 13.39
N ILE A 14 18.81 2.34 12.20
CA ILE A 14 18.37 0.95 12.03
C ILE A 14 19.43 -0.03 12.56
N ARG A 15 20.72 0.17 12.20
CA ARG A 15 21.83 -0.65 12.71
C ARG A 15 21.89 -0.62 14.25
N ALA A 16 21.74 0.56 14.86
CA ALA A 16 21.77 0.73 16.32
C ALA A 16 20.58 0.03 17.02
N LEU A 17 19.37 0.08 16.44
CA LEU A 17 18.21 -0.69 16.94
C LEU A 17 18.47 -2.21 16.82
N MET A 18 19.03 -2.65 15.69
CA MET A 18 19.30 -4.06 15.41
C MET A 18 20.49 -4.66 16.19
N VAL A 19 21.23 -3.86 16.97
CA VAL A 19 22.14 -4.40 18.01
C VAL A 19 21.36 -5.27 19.01
N PHE A 20 20.12 -4.88 19.33
CA PHE A 20 19.24 -5.60 20.25
C PHE A 20 18.26 -6.55 19.54
N LYS A 21 18.64 -7.07 18.35
CA LYS A 21 17.81 -7.97 17.53
C LYS A 21 17.31 -9.20 18.29
N ASP A 22 18.01 -9.66 19.32
CA ASP A 22 17.64 -10.88 20.07
C ASP A 22 16.48 -10.63 21.07
N ASN A 23 16.11 -9.35 21.28
CA ASN A 23 14.88 -8.96 21.96
C ASN A 23 13.67 -8.90 20.99
N ILE A 24 13.86 -9.13 19.70
CA ILE A 24 12.79 -9.13 18.68
C ILE A 24 12.19 -10.54 18.60
N HIS A 25 11.21 -10.80 19.48
CA HIS A 25 10.48 -12.08 19.54
C HIS A 25 9.70 -12.43 18.26
N ILE A 26 9.32 -11.43 17.46
CA ILE A 26 8.49 -11.60 16.26
C ILE A 26 9.05 -10.70 15.16
N ASN A 27 9.18 -11.24 13.94
CA ASN A 27 9.75 -10.59 12.76
C ASN A 27 11.27 -10.33 12.84
N GLN A 28 12.05 -11.15 13.54
CA GLN A 28 13.51 -11.00 13.65
C GLN A 28 14.20 -11.16 12.28
N ARG A 29 13.83 -12.20 11.51
CA ARG A 29 14.40 -12.50 10.19
C ARG A 29 13.99 -11.45 9.17
N GLN A 30 12.72 -11.04 9.17
CA GLN A 30 12.23 -9.92 8.39
C GLN A 30 12.96 -8.60 8.70
N CYS A 31 13.17 -8.25 9.97
CA CYS A 31 13.95 -7.05 10.33
C CYS A 31 15.42 -7.15 9.90
N THR A 32 16.00 -8.36 9.94
CA THR A 32 17.37 -8.61 9.47
C THR A 32 17.47 -8.49 7.94
N LEU A 33 16.52 -9.06 7.20
CA LEU A 33 16.41 -8.93 5.74
C LEU A 33 16.29 -7.46 5.31
N LEU A 34 15.47 -6.65 6.01
CA LEU A 34 15.37 -5.22 5.75
C LEU A 34 16.68 -4.47 5.98
N LEU A 35 17.39 -4.74 7.09
CA LEU A 35 18.68 -4.12 7.35
C LEU A 35 19.71 -4.45 6.25
N ASP A 36 19.76 -5.70 5.80
CA ASP A 36 20.70 -6.15 4.77
C ASP A 36 20.34 -5.56 3.40
N LEU A 37 19.05 -5.50 3.04
CA LEU A 37 18.59 -4.87 1.81
C LEU A 37 18.84 -3.35 1.79
N PHE A 38 18.57 -2.63 2.89
CA PHE A 38 18.90 -1.21 2.99
C PHE A 38 20.42 -0.98 2.98
N THR A 39 21.21 -1.89 3.56
CA THR A 39 22.68 -1.87 3.48
C THR A 39 23.14 -2.00 2.03
N ALA A 40 22.74 -3.08 1.34
CA ALA A 40 23.11 -3.33 -0.05
C ALA A 40 22.62 -2.21 -0.99
N THR A 41 21.44 -1.62 -0.72
CA THR A 41 20.96 -0.42 -1.44
C THR A 41 21.92 0.75 -1.24
N TYR A 42 22.26 1.08 0.00
CA TYR A 42 23.10 2.23 0.32
C TYR A 42 24.51 2.09 -0.25
N ASP A 43 25.08 0.89 -0.18
CA ASP A 43 26.42 0.60 -0.68
C ASP A 43 26.45 0.63 -2.22
N SER A 44 25.45 0.02 -2.90
CA SER A 44 25.29 0.06 -4.37
C SER A 44 25.09 1.50 -4.90
N VAL A 45 24.19 2.27 -4.27
CA VAL A 45 23.94 3.68 -4.62
C VAL A 45 25.19 4.53 -4.37
N SER A 46 25.89 4.33 -3.26
CA SER A 46 27.12 5.06 -2.93
C SER A 46 28.27 4.73 -3.88
N GLU A 47 28.42 3.46 -4.28
CA GLU A 47 29.39 3.05 -5.30
C GLU A 47 29.06 3.64 -6.68
N SER A 48 27.81 3.52 -7.13
CA SER A 48 27.39 4.09 -8.42
C SER A 48 27.60 5.61 -8.45
N MET A 49 27.23 6.33 -7.38
CA MET A 49 27.51 7.77 -7.27
C MET A 49 29.02 8.08 -7.26
N ARG A 50 29.85 7.26 -6.61
CA ARG A 50 31.31 7.42 -6.56
C ARG A 50 31.98 7.20 -7.93
N LEU A 51 31.51 6.22 -8.70
CA LEU A 51 32.06 5.88 -10.02
C LEU A 51 31.60 6.86 -11.11
N ASN A 52 30.34 7.29 -11.05
CA ASN A 52 29.70 8.00 -12.17
C ASN A 52 29.70 9.54 -12.03
N LEU A 53 29.80 10.10 -10.82
CA LEU A 53 29.61 11.53 -10.54
C LEU A 53 30.86 12.22 -9.96
N ARG A 54 31.13 13.46 -10.40
CA ARG A 54 32.23 14.28 -9.85
C ARG A 54 31.77 15.08 -8.62
N PHE A 55 32.34 14.80 -7.44
CA PHE A 55 31.94 15.42 -6.16
C PHE A 55 32.02 16.96 -6.13
N GLY A 56 32.94 17.57 -6.88
CA GLY A 56 33.04 19.04 -7.00
C GLY A 56 31.78 19.70 -7.59
N GLU A 57 30.95 18.94 -8.31
CA GLU A 57 29.74 19.43 -8.95
C GLU A 57 28.49 19.36 -8.04
N LYS A 58 28.62 18.90 -6.79
CA LYS A 58 27.51 18.59 -5.87
C LYS A 58 26.51 19.71 -5.60
N ASN A 59 26.92 20.97 -5.76
CA ASN A 59 26.10 22.17 -5.55
C ASN A 59 25.57 22.78 -6.87
N THR A 60 25.86 22.14 -8.02
CA THR A 60 25.43 22.60 -9.34
C THR A 60 24.09 21.98 -9.74
N SER A 61 23.47 22.51 -10.80
CA SER A 61 22.25 21.95 -11.40
C SER A 61 22.39 20.48 -11.84
N LYS A 62 23.60 19.99 -12.12
CA LYS A 62 23.89 18.62 -12.58
C LYS A 62 23.40 17.55 -11.59
N TRP A 63 23.49 17.82 -10.29
CA TRP A 63 23.07 16.90 -9.23
C TRP A 63 21.59 17.05 -8.85
N LYS A 64 20.86 18.02 -9.41
CA LYS A 64 19.48 18.33 -9.00
C LYS A 64 18.49 17.19 -9.30
N ILE A 65 18.72 16.43 -10.36
CA ILE A 65 17.87 15.27 -10.73
C ILE A 65 17.86 14.17 -9.65
N LEU A 66 18.91 14.11 -8.81
CA LEU A 66 19.05 13.14 -7.73
C LEU A 66 18.23 13.47 -6.48
N GLU A 67 17.68 14.69 -6.37
CA GLU A 67 17.05 15.14 -5.13
C GLU A 67 15.77 14.34 -4.82
N GLN A 68 14.88 14.18 -5.79
CA GLN A 68 13.60 13.49 -5.59
C GLN A 68 13.76 11.97 -5.39
N PRO A 69 14.54 11.22 -6.20
CA PRO A 69 14.73 9.78 -5.98
C PRO A 69 15.40 9.47 -4.63
N LEU A 70 16.36 10.29 -4.18
CA LEU A 70 16.96 10.12 -2.85
C LEU A 70 15.98 10.51 -1.72
N ARG A 71 15.08 11.47 -1.92
CA ARG A 71 14.01 11.78 -0.96
C ARG A 71 13.02 10.63 -0.83
N GLU A 72 12.68 9.97 -1.94
CA GLU A 72 11.80 8.81 -1.95
C GLU A 72 12.45 7.61 -1.24
N LEU A 73 13.73 7.32 -1.51
CA LEU A 73 14.48 6.29 -0.76
C LEU A 73 14.54 6.61 0.74
N LEU A 74 14.79 7.87 1.10
CA LEU A 74 14.81 8.32 2.49
C LEU A 74 13.47 8.08 3.20
N CYS A 75 12.34 8.31 2.52
CA CYS A 75 11.02 7.95 3.04
C CYS A 75 10.84 6.43 3.24
N VAL A 76 11.28 5.61 2.27
CA VAL A 76 11.23 4.14 2.39
C VAL A 76 12.09 3.61 3.54
N VAL A 77 13.30 4.12 3.70
CA VAL A 77 14.21 3.72 4.79
C VAL A 77 13.70 4.21 6.16
N ARG A 78 13.11 5.41 6.25
CA ARG A 78 12.40 5.89 7.46
C ARG A 78 11.18 5.03 7.81
N GLU A 79 10.46 4.52 6.81
CA GLU A 79 9.34 3.59 7.04
C GLU A 79 9.82 2.21 7.52
N GLY A 80 10.93 1.71 6.97
CA GLY A 80 11.59 0.49 7.46
C GLY A 80 12.13 0.64 8.90
N GLU A 81 12.73 1.78 9.24
CA GLU A 81 13.14 2.11 10.61
C GLU A 81 11.93 2.15 11.56
N ALA A 82 10.80 2.72 11.12
CA ALA A 82 9.55 2.73 11.87
C ALA A 82 8.86 1.36 11.97
N TYR A 83 9.21 0.37 11.13
CA TYR A 83 8.81 -1.03 11.26
C TYR A 83 9.72 -1.77 12.25
N VAL A 84 11.05 -1.71 12.06
CA VAL A 84 12.04 -2.32 12.97
C VAL A 84 11.83 -1.86 14.42
N ARG A 85 11.62 -0.54 14.62
CA ARG A 85 11.31 0.02 15.94
C ARG A 85 10.04 -0.58 16.55
N PHE A 86 9.00 -0.86 15.77
CA PHE A 86 7.75 -1.45 16.26
C PHE A 86 7.90 -2.95 16.60
N SER A 87 8.66 -3.70 15.80
CA SER A 87 9.03 -5.08 16.11
C SER A 87 9.84 -5.18 17.42
N LEU A 88 10.75 -4.24 17.66
CA LEU A 88 11.58 -4.17 18.87
C LEU A 88 10.86 -3.56 20.10
N GLU A 89 9.94 -2.61 19.93
CA GLU A 89 9.39 -1.82 21.05
C GLU A 89 8.65 -2.70 22.09
N PRO A 90 8.97 -2.61 23.40
CA PRO A 90 8.35 -3.42 24.45
C PRO A 90 6.99 -2.89 24.94
N LYS A 91 6.45 -1.83 24.31
CA LYS A 91 5.18 -1.19 24.73
C LYS A 91 3.98 -2.15 24.58
N LEU A 92 3.96 -2.89 23.46
CA LEU A 92 2.99 -3.97 23.26
C LEU A 92 3.51 -5.22 23.97
N GLY A 93 2.73 -5.76 24.91
CA GLY A 93 3.01 -7.05 25.51
C GLY A 93 3.01 -8.17 24.47
N PHE A 94 3.77 -9.25 24.73
CA PHE A 94 3.98 -10.36 23.78
C PHE A 94 2.69 -10.83 23.10
N TRP A 95 1.62 -11.07 23.86
CA TRP A 95 0.34 -11.54 23.33
C TRP A 95 -0.31 -10.56 22.33
N ALA A 96 -0.28 -9.25 22.62
CA ALA A 96 -0.80 -8.22 21.70
C ALA A 96 0.03 -8.15 20.41
N LYS A 97 1.36 -8.16 20.56
CA LYS A 97 2.29 -8.17 19.42
C LYS A 97 2.12 -9.43 18.57
N ALA A 98 1.90 -10.59 19.18
CA ALA A 98 1.62 -11.85 18.48
C ALA A 98 0.30 -11.77 17.69
N VAL A 99 -0.81 -11.37 18.31
CA VAL A 99 -2.11 -11.19 17.61
C VAL A 99 -2.00 -10.23 16.42
N PHE A 100 -1.20 -9.17 16.53
CA PHE A 100 -1.02 -8.16 15.48
C PHE A 100 -0.03 -8.58 14.38
N LEU A 101 1.04 -9.31 14.71
CA LEU A 101 2.13 -9.64 13.78
C LEU A 101 2.12 -11.07 13.23
N GLN A 102 1.34 -11.98 13.80
CA GLN A 102 1.30 -13.41 13.44
C GLN A 102 1.14 -13.69 11.93
N HIS A 103 0.34 -12.91 11.21
CA HIS A 103 0.13 -13.06 9.77
C HIS A 103 0.76 -11.91 8.97
N ASN A 104 1.60 -11.09 9.59
CA ASN A 104 2.13 -9.86 9.00
C ASN A 104 3.15 -10.17 7.90
N LYS A 105 2.99 -9.49 6.76
CA LYS A 105 3.90 -9.55 5.61
C LYS A 105 4.36 -8.16 5.18
N ASP A 106 4.24 -7.15 6.05
CA ASP A 106 4.57 -5.76 5.72
C ASP A 106 6.07 -5.61 5.38
N CYS A 107 6.94 -6.48 5.91
CA CYS A 107 8.33 -6.54 5.49
C CYS A 107 8.47 -6.75 3.97
N THR A 108 8.01 -7.90 3.45
CA THR A 108 8.15 -8.25 2.04
C THR A 108 7.24 -7.41 1.16
N GLU A 109 5.96 -7.34 1.51
CA GLU A 109 4.91 -6.75 0.68
C GLU A 109 4.84 -5.22 0.75
N LEU A 110 5.32 -4.55 1.80
CA LEU A 110 5.36 -3.08 1.86
C LEU A 110 6.80 -2.55 1.74
N HIS A 111 7.67 -2.91 2.68
CA HIS A 111 8.98 -2.27 2.79
C HIS A 111 9.97 -2.69 1.70
N VAL A 112 10.09 -3.99 1.41
CA VAL A 112 10.94 -4.49 0.31
C VAL A 112 10.36 -4.12 -1.05
N HIS A 113 9.04 -4.22 -1.25
CA HIS A 113 8.39 -3.77 -2.49
C HIS A 113 8.66 -2.29 -2.81
N ASN A 114 8.48 -1.39 -1.83
CA ASN A 114 8.74 0.04 -2.01
C ASN A 114 10.22 0.31 -2.29
N LEU A 115 11.13 -0.45 -1.66
CA LEU A 115 12.57 -0.36 -1.90
C LEU A 115 12.94 -0.76 -3.33
N LEU A 116 12.53 -1.96 -3.76
CA LEU A 116 12.84 -2.49 -5.09
C LEU A 116 12.18 -1.70 -6.23
N SER A 117 11.08 -0.98 -5.93
CA SER A 117 10.45 -0.05 -6.87
C SER A 117 11.14 1.31 -6.92
N CYS A 118 11.84 1.72 -5.86
CA CYS A 118 12.58 2.99 -5.79
C CYS A 118 14.00 2.87 -6.38
N VAL A 119 14.71 1.75 -6.14
CA VAL A 119 16.08 1.50 -6.62
C VAL A 119 16.27 1.81 -8.12
N PRO A 120 15.40 1.36 -9.06
CA PRO A 120 15.55 1.69 -10.48
C PRO A 120 15.57 3.19 -10.79
N ILE A 121 14.73 3.96 -10.10
CA ILE A 121 14.58 5.41 -10.29
C ILE A 121 15.88 6.13 -9.88
N ILE A 122 16.53 5.64 -8.82
CA ILE A 122 17.80 6.19 -8.32
C ILE A 122 18.95 5.88 -9.28
N ILE A 123 19.03 4.62 -9.76
CA ILE A 123 20.06 4.19 -10.72
C ILE A 123 19.95 5.00 -12.02
N GLU A 124 18.75 5.09 -12.61
CA GLU A 124 18.51 5.88 -13.83
C GLU A 124 18.83 7.37 -13.63
N ALA A 125 18.50 7.93 -12.45
CA ALA A 125 18.84 9.32 -12.13
C ALA A 125 20.35 9.55 -11.95
N ILE A 126 21.11 8.57 -11.43
CA ILE A 126 22.58 8.61 -11.37
C ILE A 126 23.18 8.55 -12.77
N GLU A 127 22.67 7.66 -13.64
CA GLU A 127 23.09 7.56 -15.03
C GLU A 127 22.86 8.88 -15.78
N MET A 128 21.64 9.44 -15.72
CA MET A 128 21.31 10.75 -16.29
C MET A 128 22.19 11.89 -15.74
N ALA A 129 22.42 11.94 -14.42
CA ALA A 129 23.32 12.93 -13.81
C ALA A 129 24.78 12.75 -14.27
N SER A 130 25.19 11.52 -14.57
CA SER A 130 26.55 11.19 -14.99
C SER A 130 26.84 11.62 -16.42
N GLU A 131 25.87 11.56 -17.34
CA GLU A 131 26.01 12.01 -18.73
C GLU A 131 26.28 13.51 -18.86
N VAL A 132 25.91 14.30 -17.84
CA VAL A 132 26.18 15.73 -17.76
C VAL A 132 27.31 16.08 -16.78
N SER A 133 27.93 15.08 -16.13
CA SER A 133 29.00 15.27 -15.15
C SER A 133 30.38 15.35 -15.84
N GLY A 134 31.18 16.37 -15.50
CA GLY A 134 32.43 16.71 -16.20
C GLY A 134 32.29 17.80 -17.25
N TRP A 135 33.37 18.01 -18.01
CA TRP A 135 33.49 19.07 -19.03
C TRP A 135 34.02 18.54 -20.38
N ASP A 136 34.38 17.26 -20.45
CA ASP A 136 34.82 16.60 -21.68
C ASP A 136 33.63 15.96 -22.39
N GLU A 137 33.35 16.41 -23.60
CA GLU A 137 32.30 15.85 -24.45
C GLU A 137 32.58 14.40 -24.85
N GLN A 138 33.86 13.96 -24.88
CA GLN A 138 34.17 12.55 -25.18
C GLN A 138 33.77 11.62 -24.02
N GLU A 139 34.09 11.95 -22.77
CA GLU A 139 33.55 11.25 -21.59
C GLU A 139 32.02 11.22 -21.60
N MET A 140 31.36 12.36 -21.83
CA MET A 140 29.90 12.46 -21.84
C MET A 140 29.27 11.56 -22.91
N ASN A 141 29.84 11.54 -24.12
CA ASN A 141 29.36 10.69 -25.21
C ASN A 141 29.71 9.20 -25.01
N LYS A 142 30.82 8.86 -24.34
CA LYS A 142 31.13 7.48 -23.91
C LYS A 142 30.09 6.96 -22.90
N LYS A 143 29.71 7.76 -21.90
CA LYS A 143 28.67 7.41 -20.91
C LYS A 143 27.32 7.15 -21.58
N ARG A 144 26.86 8.06 -22.46
CA ARG A 144 25.64 7.88 -23.27
C ARG A 144 25.62 6.56 -24.04
N LEU A 145 26.74 6.18 -24.65
CA LEU A 145 26.85 4.91 -25.37
C LEU A 145 26.75 3.71 -24.41
N VAL A 146 27.35 3.78 -23.22
CA VAL A 146 27.24 2.73 -22.19
C VAL A 146 25.78 2.55 -21.72
N HIS A 147 25.07 3.64 -21.39
CA HIS A 147 23.66 3.53 -20.98
C HIS A 147 22.76 3.07 -22.14
N SER A 148 22.99 3.57 -23.36
CA SER A 148 22.27 3.10 -24.56
C SER A 148 22.43 1.59 -24.76
N ASN A 149 23.63 1.05 -24.53
CA ASN A 149 23.90 -0.39 -24.56
C ASN A 149 23.24 -1.17 -23.39
N LYS A 150 23.08 -0.56 -22.21
CA LYS A 150 22.36 -1.14 -21.06
C LYS A 150 20.86 -1.33 -21.34
N TYR A 151 20.23 -0.40 -22.06
CA TYR A 151 18.79 -0.44 -22.36
C TYR A 151 18.42 -1.11 -23.70
N MET A 152 19.34 -1.85 -24.33
CA MET A 152 19.08 -2.58 -25.58
C MET A 152 18.03 -3.71 -25.43
N LYS A 153 17.22 -3.91 -26.50
CA LYS A 153 16.15 -4.92 -26.55
C LYS A 153 16.61 -6.35 -26.24
N GLN A 154 17.89 -6.67 -26.48
CA GLN A 154 18.48 -7.99 -26.21
C GLN A 154 18.47 -8.38 -24.72
N TRP A 155 18.40 -7.42 -23.80
CA TRP A 155 18.35 -7.67 -22.35
C TRP A 155 16.92 -7.86 -21.82
N LYS A 156 15.92 -8.04 -22.69
CA LYS A 156 14.51 -8.29 -22.31
C LYS A 156 14.25 -9.75 -21.95
N ASP A 157 15.06 -10.28 -21.04
CA ASP A 157 14.84 -11.54 -20.34
C ASP A 157 15.18 -11.38 -18.86
N SER A 158 14.43 -12.08 -18.00
CA SER A 158 14.56 -12.05 -16.55
C SER A 158 15.90 -12.62 -16.04
N GLN A 159 16.40 -13.70 -16.66
CA GLN A 159 17.63 -14.36 -16.24
C GLN A 159 18.87 -13.59 -16.73
N MET A 160 18.83 -13.09 -17.97
CA MET A 160 19.85 -12.16 -18.49
C MET A 160 19.93 -10.87 -17.66
N PHE A 161 18.78 -10.31 -17.26
CA PHE A 161 18.74 -9.15 -16.37
C PHE A 161 19.39 -9.45 -15.01
N ALA A 162 19.03 -10.56 -14.36
CA ALA A 162 19.61 -10.97 -13.08
C ALA A 162 21.13 -11.20 -13.19
N TRP A 163 21.62 -11.85 -14.25
CA TRP A 163 23.06 -12.08 -14.46
C TRP A 163 23.85 -10.81 -14.75
N LYS A 164 23.28 -9.83 -15.47
CA LYS A 164 23.99 -8.59 -15.85
C LYS A 164 23.87 -7.49 -14.78
N PHE A 165 22.69 -7.33 -14.19
CA PHE A 165 22.32 -6.19 -13.38
C PHE A 165 21.82 -6.57 -11.98
N GLY A 166 21.71 -7.86 -11.65
CA GLY A 166 21.13 -8.33 -10.38
C GLY A 166 21.76 -7.73 -9.12
N ARG A 167 23.08 -7.51 -9.08
CA ARG A 167 23.75 -6.81 -7.96
C ARG A 167 23.41 -5.31 -7.87
N GLU A 168 23.19 -4.65 -9.00
CA GLU A 168 22.85 -3.23 -9.07
C GLU A 168 21.41 -2.97 -8.60
N TYR A 169 20.48 -3.88 -8.94
CA TYR A 169 19.04 -3.80 -8.63
C TYR A 169 18.60 -4.73 -7.48
N LEU A 170 19.54 -5.29 -6.71
CA LEU A 170 19.32 -6.18 -5.55
C LEU A 170 18.63 -7.54 -5.85
N VAL A 171 18.50 -7.90 -7.13
CA VAL A 171 17.99 -9.19 -7.59
C VAL A 171 19.13 -10.20 -7.66
N THR A 172 19.52 -10.74 -6.50
CA THR A 172 20.53 -11.81 -6.39
C THR A 172 19.93 -13.05 -5.75
N GLU A 173 20.45 -14.23 -6.08
CA GLU A 173 19.92 -15.53 -5.61
C GLU A 173 19.79 -15.64 -4.08
N ASP A 174 20.77 -15.14 -3.30
CA ASP A 174 20.68 -15.04 -1.83
C ASP A 174 19.48 -14.18 -1.40
N LEU A 175 19.41 -12.93 -1.87
CA LEU A 175 18.34 -12.00 -1.50
C LEU A 175 16.95 -12.50 -1.91
N CYS A 176 16.82 -13.17 -3.07
CA CYS A 176 15.57 -13.81 -3.50
C CYS A 176 15.20 -14.99 -2.60
N SER A 177 16.14 -15.89 -2.30
CA SER A 177 15.90 -17.04 -1.40
C SER A 177 15.50 -16.56 -0.01
N ARG A 178 16.16 -15.54 0.52
CA ARG A 178 15.89 -14.93 1.83
C ARG A 178 14.57 -14.16 1.86
N TYR A 179 14.16 -13.53 0.77
CA TYR A 179 12.83 -12.92 0.62
C TYR A 179 11.72 -13.97 0.79
N GLU A 180 11.90 -15.16 0.22
CA GLU A 180 10.97 -16.28 0.38
C GLU A 180 11.09 -17.00 1.73
N SER A 181 12.26 -17.02 2.38
CA SER A 181 12.49 -17.77 3.63
C SER A 181 12.13 -16.98 4.89
N ALA A 182 12.44 -15.68 4.95
CA ALA A 182 12.44 -14.91 6.20
C ALA A 182 11.10 -14.93 6.95
N TRP A 183 9.97 -14.78 6.23
CA TRP A 183 8.64 -14.88 6.83
C TRP A 183 8.35 -16.31 7.36
N ARG A 184 8.75 -17.36 6.63
CA ARG A 184 8.58 -18.76 7.05
C ARG A 184 9.43 -19.11 8.27
N GLU A 185 10.65 -18.56 8.36
CA GLU A 185 11.51 -18.71 9.53
C GLU A 185 10.95 -18.01 10.76
N ASP A 186 10.52 -16.74 10.64
CA ASP A 186 9.87 -16.00 11.75
C ASP A 186 8.60 -16.72 12.23
N MET A 187 7.81 -17.26 11.30
CA MET A 187 6.63 -18.09 11.59
C MET A 187 6.96 -19.35 12.39
N TRP A 188 8.04 -20.04 12.03
CA TRP A 188 8.50 -21.23 12.75
C TRP A 188 9.02 -20.86 14.16
N ILE A 189 9.80 -19.77 14.28
CA ILE A 189 10.31 -19.27 15.57
C ILE A 189 9.15 -18.92 16.51
N LEU A 190 8.16 -18.15 16.04
CA LEU A 190 6.96 -17.81 16.81
C LEU A 190 6.19 -19.08 17.23
N THR A 191 6.08 -20.07 16.35
CA THR A 191 5.45 -21.36 16.66
C THR A 191 6.19 -22.10 17.78
N GLN A 192 7.53 -22.10 17.79
CA GLN A 192 8.31 -22.69 18.89
C GLN A 192 8.09 -21.94 20.22
N GLU A 193 8.21 -20.61 20.23
CA GLU A 193 8.02 -19.81 21.45
C GLU A 193 6.60 -19.98 22.03
N LEU A 194 5.57 -20.09 21.18
CA LEU A 194 4.21 -20.41 21.62
C LEU A 194 4.09 -21.83 22.19
N GLN A 195 4.75 -22.83 21.61
CA GLN A 195 4.79 -24.19 22.17
C GLN A 195 5.47 -24.23 23.54
N GLU A 196 6.49 -23.40 23.78
CA GLU A 196 7.11 -23.26 25.09
C GLU A 196 6.16 -22.60 26.10
N LYS A 197 5.52 -21.48 25.73
CA LYS A 197 4.52 -20.81 26.59
C LYS A 197 3.27 -21.66 26.86
N ARG A 198 3.01 -22.72 26.08
CA ARG A 198 1.96 -23.72 26.33
C ARG A 198 2.32 -24.74 27.42
N ARG A 199 3.60 -24.89 27.80
CA ARG A 199 4.05 -25.91 28.77
C ARG A 199 3.45 -25.68 30.18
N PRO A 200 3.34 -26.73 31.05
CA PRO A 200 2.59 -26.63 32.31
C PRO A 200 3.05 -25.55 33.31
N GLY A 201 4.30 -25.08 33.22
CA GLY A 201 4.87 -24.08 34.12
C GLY A 201 4.39 -22.64 33.91
N SER A 202 3.68 -22.32 32.83
CA SER A 202 3.11 -20.98 32.60
C SER A 202 1.70 -20.83 33.19
N SER A 203 1.17 -19.60 33.26
CA SER A 203 -0.14 -19.36 33.86
C SER A 203 -1.28 -20.01 33.05
N LYS A 204 -2.44 -20.22 33.70
CA LYS A 204 -3.64 -20.75 33.04
C LYS A 204 -4.14 -19.84 31.90
N GLN A 205 -3.82 -18.54 31.95
CA GLN A 205 -4.17 -17.59 30.89
C GLN A 205 -3.15 -17.65 29.73
N ASP A 206 -1.86 -17.71 30.03
CA ASP A 206 -0.80 -17.86 29.03
C ASP A 206 -0.95 -19.15 28.21
N ARG A 207 -1.30 -20.27 28.87
CA ARG A 207 -1.57 -21.54 28.17
C ARG A 207 -2.76 -21.45 27.21
N LYS A 208 -3.83 -20.75 27.61
CA LYS A 208 -4.99 -20.51 26.72
C LYS A 208 -4.61 -19.63 25.53
N MET A 209 -3.84 -18.55 25.74
CA MET A 209 -3.38 -17.67 24.66
C MET A 209 -2.41 -18.38 23.71
N ALA A 210 -1.53 -19.23 24.24
CA ALA A 210 -0.63 -20.08 23.46
C ALA A 210 -1.41 -21.08 22.59
N GLU A 211 -2.40 -21.78 23.16
CA GLU A 211 -3.23 -22.74 22.41
C GLU A 211 -4.08 -22.05 21.34
N PHE A 212 -4.70 -20.91 21.66
CA PHE A 212 -5.44 -20.06 20.72
C PHE A 212 -4.57 -19.64 19.52
N LEU A 213 -3.39 -19.06 19.77
CA LEU A 213 -2.51 -18.63 18.70
C LEU A 213 -1.94 -19.81 17.91
N LEU A 214 -1.58 -20.94 18.54
CA LEU A 214 -1.11 -22.13 17.80
C LEU A 214 -2.18 -22.70 16.86
N LYS A 215 -3.46 -22.63 17.23
CA LYS A 215 -4.57 -23.00 16.33
C LYS A 215 -4.77 -21.97 15.21
N ASN A 216 -4.71 -20.67 15.54
CA ASN A 216 -4.83 -19.57 14.57
C ASN A 216 -3.64 -19.50 13.58
N LEU A 217 -2.50 -20.11 13.92
CA LEU A 217 -1.31 -20.25 13.07
C LEU A 217 -1.18 -21.59 12.34
N GLY A 218 -1.93 -22.62 12.77
CA GLY A 218 -1.97 -23.93 12.13
C GLY A 218 -2.89 -23.90 10.92
N ASP A 219 -4.00 -24.66 10.98
CA ASP A 219 -4.98 -24.69 9.90
C ASP A 219 -5.69 -23.34 9.69
N GLY A 220 -5.61 -22.38 10.62
CA GLY A 220 -5.88 -20.95 10.40
C GLY A 220 -7.32 -20.57 10.05
N ASN A 221 -8.23 -21.55 10.08
CA ASN A 221 -9.51 -21.52 9.38
C ASN A 221 -10.73 -21.64 10.32
N GLU A 222 -10.52 -21.80 11.62
CA GLU A 222 -11.57 -22.03 12.62
C GLU A 222 -12.02 -20.74 13.34
N LEU A 223 -13.25 -20.76 13.88
CA LEU A 223 -13.75 -19.73 14.79
C LEU A 223 -13.57 -20.14 16.24
N PHE A 224 -13.05 -19.25 17.06
CA PHE A 224 -12.74 -19.51 18.47
C PHE A 224 -13.91 -19.18 19.41
N PRO A 225 -14.05 -19.79 20.59
CA PRO A 225 -15.09 -19.42 21.54
C PRO A 225 -15.00 -17.94 21.96
N SER A 226 -16.11 -17.21 21.86
CA SER A 226 -16.28 -15.78 22.23
C SER A 226 -15.69 -15.45 23.61
N SER A 227 -15.78 -16.40 24.53
CA SER A 227 -15.24 -16.31 25.89
C SER A 227 -13.74 -16.00 25.97
N ILE A 228 -12.92 -16.30 24.96
CA ILE A 228 -11.48 -15.95 24.94
C ILE A 228 -11.30 -14.42 24.86
N LEU A 229 -12.11 -13.76 24.04
CA LEU A 229 -12.12 -12.30 23.89
C LEU A 229 -12.90 -11.65 25.05
N VAL A 230 -14.16 -12.04 25.22
CA VAL A 230 -15.14 -11.35 26.09
C VAL A 230 -14.86 -11.55 27.58
N SER A 231 -14.21 -12.66 27.98
CA SER A 231 -13.82 -12.87 29.40
C SER A 231 -12.44 -12.28 29.74
N SER A 232 -11.76 -11.61 28.81
CA SER A 232 -10.49 -10.95 29.12
C SER A 232 -10.76 -9.73 30.01
N LYS A 233 -10.01 -9.59 31.11
CA LYS A 233 -10.24 -8.53 32.12
C LYS A 233 -10.09 -7.10 31.59
N ASP A 234 -9.43 -6.96 30.46
CA ASP A 234 -9.14 -5.70 29.77
C ASP A 234 -9.99 -5.50 28.49
N TYR A 235 -10.88 -6.44 28.16
CA TYR A 235 -11.79 -6.30 27.03
C TYR A 235 -12.81 -5.19 27.29
N GLN A 236 -12.78 -4.15 26.45
CA GLN A 236 -13.69 -3.00 26.58
C GLN A 236 -14.15 -2.51 25.20
N VAL A 237 -15.46 -2.33 25.00
CA VAL A 237 -15.99 -1.67 23.80
C VAL A 237 -15.97 -0.16 24.02
N ARG A 238 -15.11 0.56 23.29
CA ARG A 238 -14.93 2.02 23.45
C ARG A 238 -16.03 2.84 22.77
N LYS A 239 -16.38 2.50 21.53
CA LYS A 239 -17.39 3.18 20.70
C LYS A 239 -17.81 2.32 19.51
N ARG A 240 -18.90 2.70 18.85
CA ARG A 240 -19.25 2.20 17.52
C ARG A 240 -18.51 2.99 16.44
N LEU A 241 -18.28 2.39 15.28
CA LEU A 241 -17.51 2.96 14.17
C LEU A 241 -18.40 3.10 12.92
N GLY A 242 -18.33 4.27 12.28
CA GLY A 242 -19.22 4.62 11.17
C GLY A 242 -20.69 4.73 11.60
N ASN A 243 -21.60 4.64 10.63
CA ASN A 243 -23.04 4.83 10.85
C ASN A 243 -23.78 3.52 11.21
N GLY A 244 -23.05 2.39 11.32
CA GLY A 244 -23.62 1.05 11.51
C GLY A 244 -23.47 0.50 12.93
N SER A 245 -24.30 -0.48 13.28
CA SER A 245 -24.18 -1.25 14.53
C SER A 245 -23.06 -2.33 14.48
N GLN A 246 -22.60 -2.68 13.28
CA GLN A 246 -21.69 -3.81 13.06
C GLN A 246 -20.24 -3.54 13.49
N TYR A 247 -19.72 -2.32 13.33
CA TYR A 247 -18.32 -2.03 13.62
C TYR A 247 -18.15 -1.32 14.97
N LYS A 248 -17.15 -1.76 15.75
CA LYS A 248 -16.84 -1.28 17.11
C LYS A 248 -15.33 -1.02 17.22
N GLU A 249 -14.91 0.04 17.94
CA GLU A 249 -13.55 0.10 18.50
C GLU A 249 -13.57 -0.65 19.83
N ILE A 250 -12.64 -1.59 20.00
CA ILE A 250 -12.42 -2.32 21.24
C ILE A 250 -11.01 -2.09 21.77
N THR A 251 -10.83 -2.24 23.08
CA THR A 251 -9.52 -2.52 23.68
C THR A 251 -9.45 -4.00 24.03
N TRP A 252 -8.31 -4.64 23.74
CA TRP A 252 -7.98 -6.00 24.13
C TRP A 252 -6.46 -6.18 24.11
N LEU A 253 -5.90 -6.96 25.05
CA LEU A 253 -4.46 -7.11 25.27
C LEU A 253 -3.74 -5.75 25.45
N GLY A 254 -4.43 -4.78 26.05
CA GLY A 254 -4.00 -3.38 26.21
C GLY A 254 -4.11 -2.48 24.96
N GLU A 255 -4.36 -3.04 23.77
CA GLU A 255 -4.31 -2.31 22.48
C GLU A 255 -5.68 -2.07 21.86
N SER A 256 -5.77 -1.07 20.96
CA SER A 256 -7.00 -0.71 20.25
C SER A 256 -7.16 -1.43 18.92
N PHE A 257 -8.24 -2.21 18.78
CA PHE A 257 -8.62 -2.91 17.55
C PHE A 257 -9.97 -2.43 17.03
N ALA A 258 -10.22 -2.66 15.73
CA ALA A 258 -11.58 -2.64 15.19
C ALA A 258 -12.18 -4.05 15.24
N LEU A 259 -13.48 -4.13 15.45
CA LEU A 259 -14.23 -5.37 15.58
C LEU A 259 -15.47 -5.30 14.68
N ARG A 260 -15.60 -6.23 13.72
CA ARG A 260 -16.84 -6.49 12.98
C ARG A 260 -17.66 -7.51 13.77
N HIS A 261 -18.87 -7.12 14.15
CA HIS A 261 -19.79 -7.90 14.97
C HIS A 261 -21.12 -8.09 14.25
N PHE A 262 -21.61 -9.32 14.18
CA PHE A 262 -22.86 -9.64 13.50
C PHE A 262 -23.55 -10.87 14.11
N PHE A 263 -24.84 -11.00 13.81
CA PHE A 263 -25.65 -12.17 14.13
C PHE A 263 -25.85 -12.98 12.85
N GLY A 264 -25.79 -14.31 12.94
CA GLY A 264 -25.98 -15.19 11.79
C GLY A 264 -25.82 -16.67 12.13
N ASP A 265 -26.27 -17.52 11.23
CA ASP A 265 -26.09 -18.96 11.38
C ASP A 265 -24.63 -19.33 11.14
N ILE A 266 -23.89 -19.63 12.20
CA ILE A 266 -22.42 -19.69 12.16
C ILE A 266 -21.93 -20.77 11.20
N ASP A 267 -22.53 -21.97 11.24
CA ASP A 267 -22.14 -23.10 10.38
C ASP A 267 -22.32 -22.79 8.89
N ALA A 268 -23.42 -22.14 8.53
CA ALA A 268 -23.70 -21.70 7.16
C ALA A 268 -22.77 -20.57 6.67
N LEU A 269 -22.13 -19.86 7.60
CA LEU A 269 -21.17 -18.78 7.31
C LEU A 269 -19.71 -19.21 7.42
N LEU A 270 -19.43 -20.29 8.14
CA LEU A 270 -18.07 -20.73 8.45
C LEU A 270 -17.19 -20.82 7.19
N PRO A 271 -17.57 -21.49 6.08
CA PRO A 271 -16.72 -21.55 4.88
C PRO A 271 -16.35 -20.18 4.27
N GLN A 272 -17.24 -19.18 4.39
CA GLN A 272 -16.96 -17.82 3.91
C GLN A 272 -16.05 -17.06 4.88
N VAL A 273 -16.26 -17.22 6.19
CA VAL A 273 -15.45 -16.57 7.24
C VAL A 273 -14.05 -17.17 7.30
N THR A 274 -13.94 -18.50 7.24
CA THR A 274 -12.71 -19.28 7.02
C THR A 274 -11.88 -18.71 5.87
N SER A 275 -12.47 -18.57 4.68
CA SER A 275 -11.78 -18.01 3.50
C SER A 275 -11.23 -16.60 3.78
N LEU A 276 -11.98 -15.76 4.49
CA LEU A 276 -11.59 -14.39 4.85
C LEU A 276 -10.52 -14.30 5.95
N LEU A 277 -10.43 -15.29 6.85
CA LEU A 277 -9.37 -15.40 7.87
C LEU A 277 -8.02 -15.76 7.24
N SER A 278 -8.02 -16.53 6.14
CA SER A 278 -6.80 -16.91 5.40
C SER A 278 -6.10 -15.75 4.65
N LEU A 279 -6.69 -14.55 4.65
CA LEU A 279 -6.19 -13.41 3.88
C LEU A 279 -5.20 -12.58 4.71
N SER A 280 -4.03 -12.26 4.15
CA SER A 280 -3.14 -11.22 4.69
C SER A 280 -2.35 -10.53 3.58
N HIS A 281 -2.46 -9.20 3.52
CA HIS A 281 -1.70 -8.32 2.63
C HIS A 281 -1.72 -6.88 3.21
N PRO A 282 -0.65 -6.05 3.06
CA PRO A 282 -0.57 -4.75 3.74
C PRO A 282 -1.65 -3.76 3.31
N ASN A 283 -2.21 -3.90 2.11
CA ASN A 283 -3.23 -2.99 1.57
C ASN A 283 -4.66 -3.52 1.64
N ILE A 284 -4.92 -4.54 2.47
CA ILE A 284 -6.29 -4.93 2.86
C ILE A 284 -6.44 -4.88 4.39
N VAL A 285 -7.64 -4.54 4.86
CA VAL A 285 -8.04 -4.69 6.26
C VAL A 285 -8.49 -6.13 6.45
N TYR A 286 -7.53 -7.01 6.67
CA TYR A 286 -7.79 -8.43 6.97
C TYR A 286 -8.16 -8.65 8.44
N TYR A 287 -8.71 -9.83 8.72
CA TYR A 287 -9.11 -10.25 10.06
C TYR A 287 -7.94 -10.98 10.74
N LEU A 288 -7.55 -10.55 11.94
CA LEU A 288 -6.45 -11.13 12.72
C LEU A 288 -6.85 -12.45 13.39
N CYS A 289 -8.11 -12.54 13.80
CA CYS A 289 -8.75 -13.73 14.38
C CYS A 289 -10.28 -13.53 14.36
N GLY A 290 -11.02 -14.65 14.41
CA GLY A 290 -12.48 -14.66 14.50
C GLY A 290 -12.97 -15.47 15.69
N PHE A 291 -14.03 -15.02 16.34
CA PHE A 291 -14.68 -15.71 17.45
C PHE A 291 -16.18 -15.88 17.20
N ALA A 292 -16.76 -16.95 17.73
CA ALA A 292 -18.18 -17.27 17.66
C ALA A 292 -18.79 -17.51 19.05
N ASP A 293 -20.08 -17.25 19.16
CA ASP A 293 -20.95 -17.62 20.28
C ASP A 293 -22.15 -18.39 19.70
N GLU A 294 -22.05 -19.72 19.67
CA GLU A 294 -23.04 -20.60 19.03
C GLU A 294 -24.43 -20.45 19.64
N GLU A 295 -24.52 -20.33 20.97
CA GLU A 295 -25.77 -20.13 21.71
C GLU A 295 -26.48 -18.83 21.32
N LYS A 296 -25.75 -17.73 21.18
CA LYS A 296 -26.30 -16.40 20.82
C LYS A 296 -26.35 -16.16 19.32
N LYS A 297 -25.76 -17.05 18.52
CA LYS A 297 -25.52 -16.88 17.07
C LYS A 297 -24.77 -15.57 16.74
N GLU A 298 -23.83 -15.18 17.61
CA GLU A 298 -22.97 -14.00 17.43
C GLU A 298 -21.60 -14.37 16.85
N CYS A 299 -21.06 -13.51 15.98
CA CYS A 299 -19.71 -13.63 15.43
C CYS A 299 -18.95 -12.31 15.58
N PHE A 300 -17.65 -12.43 15.84
CA PHE A 300 -16.74 -11.36 16.25
C PHE A 300 -15.43 -11.48 15.45
N LEU A 301 -15.24 -10.66 14.42
CA LEU A 301 -14.02 -10.65 13.61
C LEU A 301 -13.16 -9.43 13.96
N VAL A 302 -11.96 -9.67 14.51
CA VAL A 302 -11.04 -8.62 14.98
C VAL A 302 -10.08 -8.21 13.86
N MET A 303 -9.81 -6.92 13.71
CA MET A 303 -8.98 -6.34 12.64
C MET A 303 -8.21 -5.11 13.14
N GLU A 304 -7.23 -4.65 12.36
CA GLU A 304 -6.50 -3.40 12.64
C GLU A 304 -7.44 -2.18 12.65
N LEU A 305 -7.28 -1.29 13.65
CA LEU A 305 -8.00 -0.02 13.71
C LEU A 305 -7.36 1.02 12.77
N MET A 306 -8.05 1.35 11.68
CA MET A 306 -7.66 2.43 10.76
C MET A 306 -8.29 3.79 11.15
N SER A 307 -7.70 4.91 10.70
CA SER A 307 -8.05 6.25 11.22
C SER A 307 -9.34 6.85 10.66
N LYS A 308 -9.62 6.69 9.36
CA LYS A 308 -10.85 7.14 8.67
C LYS A 308 -10.94 6.55 7.26
N SER A 309 -12.04 6.75 6.54
CA SER A 309 -12.12 6.42 5.11
C SER A 309 -11.48 7.50 4.23
N LEU A 310 -11.07 7.12 3.02
CA LEU A 310 -10.56 8.03 2.00
C LEU A 310 -11.62 9.06 1.61
N GLY A 311 -12.89 8.65 1.51
CA GLY A 311 -14.03 9.54 1.27
C GLY A 311 -14.18 10.64 2.32
N THR A 312 -14.06 10.30 3.62
CA THR A 312 -14.02 11.30 4.68
C THR A 312 -12.77 12.18 4.57
N HIS A 313 -11.60 11.59 4.34
CA HIS A 313 -10.34 12.34 4.28
C HIS A 313 -10.29 13.36 3.14
N VAL A 314 -10.76 12.99 1.93
CA VAL A 314 -10.85 13.90 0.79
C VAL A 314 -11.83 15.04 1.08
N LYS A 315 -12.96 14.78 1.76
CA LYS A 315 -13.90 15.83 2.19
C LYS A 315 -13.29 16.81 3.20
N GLU A 316 -12.40 16.35 4.08
CA GLU A 316 -11.67 17.20 5.04
C GLU A 316 -10.63 18.10 4.37
N VAL A 317 -9.83 17.54 3.46
CA VAL A 317 -8.69 18.23 2.82
C VAL A 317 -9.17 19.16 1.71
N CYS A 318 -10.06 18.66 0.84
CA CYS A 318 -10.51 19.32 -0.39
C CYS A 318 -11.85 20.07 -0.22
N GLY A 319 -12.35 20.24 1.01
CA GLY A 319 -13.64 20.87 1.28
C GLY A 319 -13.71 22.35 0.86
N PRO A 320 -14.90 22.95 0.66
CA PRO A 320 -15.07 24.24 -0.05
C PRO A 320 -14.30 25.47 0.48
N ARG A 321 -13.71 25.39 1.68
CA ARG A 321 -12.86 26.43 2.29
C ARG A 321 -11.35 26.22 2.07
N ARG A 322 -10.94 25.15 1.38
CA ARG A 322 -9.53 24.81 1.08
C ARG A 322 -9.39 24.47 -0.41
N LYS A 323 -8.47 25.13 -1.10
CA LYS A 323 -8.19 24.92 -2.54
C LYS A 323 -7.18 23.80 -2.81
N ASN A 324 -6.89 22.97 -1.80
CA ASN A 324 -5.82 21.98 -1.86
C ASN A 324 -6.42 20.61 -2.19
N THR A 325 -6.04 20.06 -3.34
CA THR A 325 -6.24 18.64 -3.63
C THR A 325 -5.17 17.80 -2.93
N LEU A 326 -5.31 16.47 -2.96
CA LEU A 326 -4.15 15.59 -2.85
C LEU A 326 -3.14 15.93 -3.95
N SER A 327 -1.85 15.85 -3.65
CA SER A 327 -0.78 16.01 -4.65
C SER A 327 -0.66 14.76 -5.52
N LEU A 328 -0.22 14.90 -6.77
CA LEU A 328 -0.10 13.78 -7.71
C LEU A 328 0.71 12.58 -7.16
N PRO A 329 1.87 12.74 -6.48
CA PRO A 329 2.58 11.60 -5.91
C PRO A 329 1.77 10.83 -4.85
N VAL A 330 1.06 11.54 -3.95
CA VAL A 330 0.20 10.92 -2.93
C VAL A 330 -1.04 10.24 -3.56
N ALA A 331 -1.56 10.78 -4.66
CA ALA A 331 -2.64 10.14 -5.41
C ALA A 331 -2.18 8.85 -6.10
N VAL A 332 -1.02 8.87 -6.77
CA VAL A 332 -0.43 7.70 -7.43
C VAL A 332 -0.02 6.63 -6.42
N ASP A 333 0.57 7.02 -5.28
CA ASP A 333 0.89 6.12 -4.17
C ASP A 333 -0.36 5.43 -3.59
N LEU A 334 -1.47 6.15 -3.44
CA LEU A 334 -2.75 5.53 -3.06
C LEU A 334 -3.29 4.60 -4.14
N MET A 335 -3.19 4.97 -5.42
CA MET A 335 -3.64 4.12 -6.54
C MET A 335 -2.86 2.81 -6.61
N LEU A 336 -1.53 2.84 -6.41
CA LEU A 336 -0.68 1.65 -6.36
C LEU A 336 -1.02 0.75 -5.16
N GLN A 337 -1.22 1.34 -3.98
CA GLN A 337 -1.66 0.60 -2.79
C GLN A 337 -3.02 -0.09 -3.01
N ILE A 338 -3.98 0.60 -3.63
CA ILE A 338 -5.30 0.03 -3.96
C ILE A 338 -5.17 -1.06 -5.03
N SER A 339 -4.38 -0.86 -6.09
CA SER A 339 -4.24 -1.87 -7.15
C SER A 339 -3.62 -3.16 -6.63
N ARG A 340 -2.59 -3.09 -5.77
CA ARG A 340 -1.99 -4.27 -5.12
C ARG A 340 -2.93 -4.94 -4.13
N GLY A 341 -3.73 -4.16 -3.39
CA GLY A 341 -4.80 -4.72 -2.55
C GLY A 341 -5.85 -5.51 -3.36
N MET A 342 -6.25 -5.00 -4.52
CA MET A 342 -7.20 -5.68 -5.42
C MET A 342 -6.57 -6.89 -6.13
N GLU A 343 -5.33 -6.79 -6.59
CA GLU A 343 -4.55 -7.88 -7.19
C GLU A 343 -4.44 -9.08 -6.23
N TYR A 344 -4.09 -8.82 -4.96
CA TYR A 344 -4.07 -9.85 -3.93
C TYR A 344 -5.44 -10.52 -3.72
N LEU A 345 -6.52 -9.74 -3.63
CA LEU A 345 -7.87 -10.29 -3.48
C LEU A 345 -8.27 -11.15 -4.70
N HIS A 346 -7.96 -10.70 -5.91
CA HIS A 346 -8.22 -11.46 -7.14
C HIS A 346 -7.38 -12.75 -7.22
N SER A 347 -6.12 -12.75 -6.76
CA SER A 347 -5.30 -13.98 -6.69
C SER A 347 -5.89 -15.03 -5.74
N LYS A 348 -6.70 -14.60 -4.77
CA LYS A 348 -7.49 -15.44 -3.85
C LYS A 348 -8.93 -15.70 -4.31
N ARG A 349 -9.30 -15.30 -5.55
CA ARG A 349 -10.66 -15.37 -6.12
C ARG A 349 -11.72 -14.62 -5.28
N VAL A 350 -11.31 -13.62 -4.51
CA VAL A 350 -12.19 -12.73 -3.75
C VAL A 350 -12.43 -11.46 -4.55
N TYR A 351 -13.67 -11.21 -4.94
CA TYR A 351 -14.08 -9.99 -5.64
C TYR A 351 -14.72 -9.03 -4.65
N HIS A 352 -14.43 -7.72 -4.78
CA HIS A 352 -14.91 -6.73 -3.81
C HIS A 352 -16.41 -6.42 -3.95
N GLY A 353 -16.97 -6.46 -5.16
CA GLY A 353 -18.34 -6.04 -5.48
C GLY A 353 -18.54 -4.52 -5.44
N GLU A 354 -18.26 -3.89 -4.29
CA GLU A 354 -18.58 -2.48 -4.03
C GLU A 354 -17.31 -1.63 -3.70
N LEU A 355 -16.35 -1.54 -4.63
CA LEU A 355 -15.14 -0.73 -4.40
C LEU A 355 -15.44 0.76 -4.56
N ASN A 356 -15.35 1.53 -3.46
CA ASN A 356 -15.66 2.95 -3.43
C ASN A 356 -14.82 3.71 -2.37
N PRO A 357 -14.79 5.05 -2.34
CA PRO A 357 -13.96 5.83 -1.41
C PRO A 357 -14.28 5.64 0.09
N SER A 358 -15.47 5.16 0.45
CA SER A 358 -15.82 4.85 1.84
C SER A 358 -15.28 3.47 2.26
N ASN A 359 -15.12 2.54 1.31
CA ASN A 359 -14.55 1.20 1.49
C ASN A 359 -13.01 1.16 1.37
N ILE A 360 -12.34 2.32 1.29
CA ILE A 360 -10.88 2.45 1.40
C ILE A 360 -10.59 3.19 2.70
N LEU A 361 -9.92 2.55 3.65
CA LEU A 361 -9.49 3.16 4.90
C LEU A 361 -8.06 3.68 4.79
N VAL A 362 -7.79 4.81 5.43
CA VAL A 362 -6.48 5.48 5.42
C VAL A 362 -5.99 5.81 6.82
N LYS A 363 -4.67 5.73 7.01
CA LYS A 363 -3.93 6.27 8.16
C LYS A 363 -2.72 7.08 7.65
N PRO A 364 -2.26 8.12 8.36
CA PRO A 364 -1.01 8.80 8.01
C PRO A 364 0.18 7.82 8.10
N ARG A 365 1.17 7.92 7.19
CA ARG A 365 2.41 7.15 7.34
C ARG A 365 3.24 7.71 8.51
N ARG A 366 4.00 6.82 9.18
CA ARG A 366 4.83 7.19 10.35
C ARG A 366 5.93 8.21 10.00
N SER A 367 6.37 8.19 8.74
CA SER A 367 7.32 9.09 8.08
C SER A 367 6.86 10.56 7.99
N ASN A 368 5.56 10.85 8.03
CA ASN A 368 5.02 12.21 7.88
C ASN A 368 5.49 13.22 8.97
N GLN A 369 6.16 12.75 10.04
CA GLN A 369 6.65 13.60 11.13
C GLN A 369 7.84 14.49 10.73
N THR A 370 8.58 14.19 9.66
CA THR A 370 9.70 15.01 9.17
C THR A 370 9.31 16.07 8.13
N GLY A 371 8.05 16.11 7.69
CA GLY A 371 7.52 17.14 6.80
C GLY A 371 7.69 16.88 5.29
N ASP A 372 8.23 15.73 4.89
CA ASP A 372 8.47 15.31 3.49
C ASP A 372 7.19 14.96 2.69
N GLY A 373 6.10 15.71 2.90
CA GLY A 373 4.78 15.45 2.32
C GLY A 373 3.90 14.58 3.22
N TYR A 374 2.58 14.66 2.98
CA TYR A 374 1.58 13.95 3.78
C TYR A 374 1.16 12.65 3.07
N TYR A 375 2.00 11.62 3.17
CA TYR A 375 1.73 10.32 2.60
C TYR A 375 0.73 9.52 3.45
N LEU A 376 0.02 8.59 2.80
CA LEU A 376 -1.04 7.80 3.41
C LEU A 376 -0.74 6.31 3.25
N HIS A 377 -1.11 5.52 4.25
CA HIS A 377 -1.22 4.08 4.13
C HIS A 377 -2.68 3.73 3.89
N GLY A 378 -3.00 3.24 2.70
CA GLY A 378 -4.33 2.82 2.28
C GLY A 378 -4.54 1.32 2.46
N LYS A 379 -5.70 0.95 3.03
CA LYS A 379 -6.18 -0.44 3.11
C LYS A 379 -7.63 -0.55 2.65
N ILE A 380 -7.91 -1.48 1.76
CA ILE A 380 -9.27 -1.79 1.28
C ILE A 380 -10.04 -2.54 2.38
N CYS A 381 -11.33 -2.28 2.55
CA CYS A 381 -12.18 -2.94 3.55
C CYS A 381 -13.61 -3.17 3.03
N GLY A 382 -14.36 -4.10 3.64
CA GLY A 382 -15.76 -4.34 3.31
C GLY A 382 -15.99 -5.40 2.22
N PHE A 383 -14.94 -5.97 1.64
CA PHE A 383 -15.00 -7.20 0.88
C PHE A 383 -15.48 -8.39 1.75
N GLY A 384 -16.15 -9.35 1.11
CA GLY A 384 -16.63 -10.58 1.75
C GLY A 384 -17.91 -10.44 2.58
N LEU A 385 -18.62 -11.57 2.72
CA LEU A 385 -19.95 -11.69 3.37
C LEU A 385 -21.09 -10.91 2.67
N SER A 386 -20.90 -10.47 1.42
CA SER A 386 -21.93 -9.80 0.60
C SER A 386 -23.13 -10.71 0.29
N SER A 387 -22.91 -12.02 0.14
CA SER A 387 -23.96 -13.02 -0.12
C SER A 387 -24.92 -13.26 1.05
N VAL A 388 -24.67 -12.69 2.24
CA VAL A 388 -25.41 -13.03 3.46
C VAL A 388 -26.63 -12.12 3.63
N LYS A 389 -27.82 -12.72 3.64
CA LYS A 389 -29.08 -11.99 3.89
C LYS A 389 -29.02 -11.28 5.25
N GLY A 390 -29.20 -9.96 5.23
CA GLY A 390 -29.07 -9.08 6.41
C GLY A 390 -27.75 -8.32 6.52
N PHE A 391 -26.73 -8.67 5.73
CA PHE A 391 -25.40 -8.03 5.76
C PHE A 391 -25.22 -6.92 4.72
N SER A 392 -26.23 -6.72 3.87
CA SER A 392 -26.37 -5.55 2.99
C SER A 392 -25.94 -4.28 3.72
N PHE A 393 -24.97 -3.56 3.13
CA PHE A 393 -24.62 -2.21 3.53
C PHE A 393 -25.83 -1.30 3.29
N LYS A 394 -26.72 -1.21 4.30
CA LYS A 394 -27.79 -0.22 4.34
C LYS A 394 -27.20 1.18 4.54
N SER A 395 -26.66 1.73 3.46
CA SER A 395 -26.33 3.15 3.31
C SER A 395 -27.62 3.97 3.43
N ALA A 396 -27.97 4.30 4.66
CA ALA A 396 -29.23 4.95 5.02
C ALA A 396 -29.06 6.47 5.12
N SER A 397 -30.11 7.20 4.73
CA SER A 397 -30.27 8.66 4.83
C SER A 397 -29.27 9.54 4.04
N SER A 398 -29.58 9.69 2.75
CA SER A 398 -29.96 11.01 2.18
C SER A 398 -28.95 12.18 2.15
N ASN A 399 -27.64 11.95 2.20
CA ASN A 399 -26.65 13.02 1.91
C ASN A 399 -25.33 12.56 1.26
N GLU A 400 -25.18 11.27 0.91
CA GLU A 400 -24.07 10.79 0.07
C GLU A 400 -24.57 10.46 -1.33
N SER A 401 -23.75 10.79 -2.34
CA SER A 401 -24.13 10.72 -3.75
C SER A 401 -24.36 9.28 -4.20
N PHE A 402 -25.54 9.03 -4.78
CA PHE A 402 -25.84 7.99 -5.78
C PHE A 402 -24.85 6.81 -5.81
N PRO A 403 -25.07 5.72 -5.04
CA PRO A 403 -24.10 4.60 -4.99
C PRO A 403 -23.86 3.94 -6.35
N PHE A 404 -24.82 4.06 -7.29
CA PHE A 404 -24.70 3.56 -8.66
C PHE A 404 -23.51 4.12 -9.45
N ILE A 405 -22.94 5.27 -9.07
CA ILE A 405 -21.78 5.87 -9.77
C ILE A 405 -20.48 5.07 -9.63
N TRP A 406 -20.46 4.05 -8.77
CA TRP A 406 -19.32 3.16 -8.54
C TRP A 406 -19.51 1.75 -9.12
N TYR A 407 -20.69 1.44 -9.66
CA TYR A 407 -20.93 0.17 -10.36
C TYR A 407 -20.51 0.28 -11.83
N SER A 408 -20.10 -0.84 -12.41
CA SER A 408 -19.85 -0.95 -13.85
C SER A 408 -21.17 -1.01 -14.63
N PRO A 409 -21.20 -0.61 -15.92
CA PRO A 409 -22.45 -0.48 -16.68
C PRO A 409 -23.30 -1.76 -16.73
N GLU A 410 -22.67 -2.92 -16.91
CA GLU A 410 -23.36 -4.21 -16.98
C GLU A 410 -24.06 -4.59 -15.67
N VAL A 411 -23.49 -4.20 -14.52
CA VAL A 411 -24.10 -4.41 -13.18
C VAL A 411 -25.31 -3.49 -12.96
N LEU A 412 -25.37 -2.35 -13.64
CA LEU A 412 -26.54 -1.45 -13.63
C LEU A 412 -27.67 -2.02 -14.51
N GLU A 413 -27.34 -2.50 -15.70
CA GLU A 413 -28.30 -3.12 -16.62
C GLU A 413 -28.96 -4.37 -16.01
N GLU A 414 -28.23 -5.20 -15.27
CA GLU A 414 -28.78 -6.33 -14.52
C GLU A 414 -29.77 -5.88 -13.42
N GLN A 415 -29.47 -4.79 -12.70
CA GLN A 415 -30.34 -4.27 -11.63
C GLN A 415 -31.65 -3.69 -12.18
N GLU A 416 -31.60 -2.98 -13.32
CA GLU A 416 -32.80 -2.47 -13.99
C GLU A 416 -33.70 -3.60 -14.50
N GLN A 417 -33.11 -4.64 -15.10
CA GLN A 417 -33.86 -5.82 -15.60
C GLN A 417 -34.45 -6.64 -14.45
N GLY A 418 -33.69 -6.86 -13.37
CA GLY A 418 -34.14 -7.59 -12.18
C GLY A 418 -35.35 -6.96 -11.47
N GLY A 419 -35.47 -5.62 -11.50
CA GLY A 419 -36.60 -4.89 -10.95
C GLY A 419 -37.94 -5.17 -11.65
N SER A 420 -37.90 -5.60 -12.91
CA SER A 420 -39.09 -5.95 -13.72
C SER A 420 -39.50 -7.43 -13.55
N SER A 421 -38.54 -8.35 -13.58
CA SER A 421 -38.81 -9.79 -13.75
C SER A 421 -39.45 -10.48 -12.53
N LEU A 422 -39.36 -9.90 -11.33
CA LEU A 422 -39.92 -10.48 -10.10
C LEU A 422 -41.47 -10.57 -10.04
N LYS A 423 -42.19 -10.14 -11.08
CA LYS A 423 -43.66 -10.30 -11.19
C LYS A 423 -44.13 -11.26 -12.30
N LEU A 424 -43.24 -11.84 -13.11
CA LEU A 424 -43.63 -12.67 -14.28
C LEU A 424 -43.09 -14.11 -14.25
N VAL A 425 -42.10 -14.43 -13.41
CA VAL A 425 -41.46 -15.76 -13.43
C VAL A 425 -42.28 -16.85 -12.72
N GLU A 426 -43.21 -16.49 -11.82
CA GLU A 426 -44.03 -17.50 -11.10
C GLU A 426 -45.13 -18.13 -11.95
N GLN A 427 -45.68 -17.42 -12.96
CA GLN A 427 -46.72 -17.97 -13.85
C GLN A 427 -46.16 -18.84 -14.99
N ALA A 428 -44.85 -18.83 -15.24
CA ALA A 428 -44.24 -19.55 -16.36
C ALA A 428 -43.85 -21.02 -16.03
N LYS A 429 -43.80 -21.40 -14.75
CA LYS A 429 -43.22 -22.70 -14.31
C LYS A 429 -44.21 -23.86 -14.16
N THR A 430 -45.51 -23.62 -14.31
CA THR A 430 -46.55 -24.67 -14.22
C THR A 430 -46.86 -25.36 -15.55
N CYS A 431 -46.54 -24.76 -16.70
CA CYS A 431 -46.99 -25.23 -18.02
C CYS A 431 -45.86 -25.56 -19.01
N LYS A 432 -44.90 -26.42 -18.63
CA LYS A 432 -44.01 -27.14 -19.57
C LYS A 432 -43.28 -28.35 -18.95
N LYS A 433 -44.04 -29.37 -18.52
CA LYS A 433 -43.50 -30.70 -18.18
C LYS A 433 -44.40 -31.80 -18.77
N ASN A 434 -44.26 -32.02 -20.07
CA ASN A 434 -44.64 -33.25 -20.79
C ASN A 434 -44.20 -33.14 -22.27
N ASN A 435 -43.02 -33.68 -22.60
CA ASN A 435 -42.81 -34.71 -23.63
C ASN A 435 -41.31 -34.89 -23.95
N LEU A 436 -40.91 -36.15 -24.14
CA LEU A 436 -39.59 -36.60 -24.62
C LEU A 436 -39.53 -36.44 -26.18
N ARG A 437 -38.40 -36.48 -26.88
CA ARG A 437 -37.35 -37.53 -26.92
C ARG A 437 -35.95 -37.05 -27.37
N GLU A 438 -35.02 -38.00 -27.38
CA GLU A 438 -33.60 -37.91 -27.80
C GLU A 438 -33.43 -37.47 -29.29
N THR A 439 -32.25 -37.09 -29.81
CA THR A 439 -31.00 -37.89 -29.94
C THR A 439 -29.67 -37.10 -29.89
N SER A 440 -28.56 -37.87 -29.90
CA SER A 440 -27.11 -37.59 -29.96
C SER A 440 -26.65 -36.52 -30.99
N GLU A 441 -25.40 -36.02 -31.07
CA GLU A 441 -24.04 -36.43 -30.61
C GLU A 441 -23.27 -35.19 -30.01
N SER A 442 -22.11 -35.17 -29.32
CA SER A 442 -20.86 -35.99 -29.24
C SER A 442 -19.88 -35.82 -30.42
N GLY A 443 -18.56 -35.64 -30.30
CA GLY A 443 -17.64 -35.30 -29.19
C GLY A 443 -16.39 -34.54 -29.75
N SER A 444 -15.54 -33.84 -28.97
CA SER A 444 -14.24 -34.31 -28.38
C SER A 444 -13.24 -34.97 -29.37
N GLU A 445 -11.91 -34.72 -29.40
CA GLU A 445 -11.00 -33.70 -28.83
C GLU A 445 -9.55 -33.91 -29.38
N TRP A 446 -8.57 -33.10 -28.94
CA TRP A 446 -7.12 -33.43 -28.79
C TRP A 446 -6.18 -33.79 -30.00
N ALA A 447 -5.45 -32.76 -30.49
CA ALA A 447 -3.97 -32.61 -30.60
C ALA A 447 -2.96 -33.67 -31.14
N SER A 448 -1.80 -33.13 -31.60
CA SER A 448 -0.40 -33.53 -31.27
C SER A 448 0.54 -34.05 -32.38
N CYS A 449 1.80 -33.59 -32.31
CA CYS A 449 3.03 -34.10 -32.97
C CYS A 449 3.08 -34.09 -34.52
N SER A 450 4.22 -34.28 -35.21
CA SER A 450 5.66 -33.92 -35.08
C SER A 450 6.40 -34.57 -36.28
N GLU A 451 7.61 -34.12 -36.63
CA GLU A 451 8.62 -34.88 -37.41
C GLU A 451 8.27 -35.26 -38.88
N ASP A 452 9.22 -35.40 -39.83
CA ASP A 452 10.57 -34.82 -39.97
C ASP A 452 11.02 -34.88 -41.47
N GLU A 453 12.21 -34.38 -41.80
CA GLU A 453 13.00 -34.61 -43.06
C GLU A 453 12.30 -34.28 -44.41
N GLY A 454 12.85 -33.49 -45.35
CA GLY A 454 14.18 -33.55 -45.97
C GLY A 454 13.99 -33.74 -47.50
N GLY A 455 14.83 -33.30 -48.45
CA GLY A 455 16.03 -32.45 -48.42
C GLY A 455 16.58 -32.21 -49.85
N GLY A 456 17.40 -31.18 -50.04
CA GLY A 456 18.03 -30.81 -51.33
C GLY A 456 17.12 -30.06 -52.34
N GLY A 457 17.64 -29.27 -53.30
CA GLY A 457 19.02 -28.82 -53.54
C GLY A 457 19.20 -28.27 -54.97
N SER A 458 20.14 -27.33 -55.20
CA SER A 458 20.58 -26.77 -56.52
C SER A 458 19.51 -26.03 -57.37
N ASP A 459 19.80 -25.05 -58.25
CA ASP A 459 20.93 -24.10 -58.38
C ASP A 459 20.53 -22.94 -59.34
N GLU A 460 21.41 -21.93 -59.51
CA GLU A 460 21.47 -20.96 -60.64
C GLU A 460 20.34 -19.89 -60.81
N GLN A 461 20.64 -18.57 -60.90
CA GLN A 461 21.10 -17.73 -62.05
C GLN A 461 20.01 -17.45 -63.13
N VAL A 462 19.88 -16.29 -63.82
CA VAL A 462 20.54 -14.95 -63.81
C VAL A 462 19.69 -13.91 -64.60
N SER A 463 19.84 -12.58 -64.34
CA SER A 463 19.40 -11.41 -65.17
C SER A 463 17.87 -11.22 -65.47
N SER A 464 17.27 -10.03 -65.34
CA SER A 464 17.23 -8.85 -66.27
C SER A 464 16.62 -9.16 -67.66
N GLU A 465 15.73 -8.36 -68.27
CA GLU A 465 15.71 -6.88 -68.27
C GLU A 465 14.28 -6.23 -68.43
N LYS A 466 14.19 -5.06 -69.09
CA LYS A 466 13.01 -4.18 -69.31
C LYS A 466 12.07 -4.76 -70.42
N GLU A 467 10.90 -4.23 -70.79
CA GLU A 467 10.37 -2.85 -70.69
C GLU A 467 8.83 -2.70 -70.73
N ARG A 468 8.36 -1.58 -70.17
CA ARG A 468 7.04 -0.87 -70.24
C ARG A 468 5.95 -1.34 -71.22
N ARG A 469 4.71 -1.30 -70.74
CA ARG A 469 3.57 -0.61 -71.40
C ARG A 469 2.68 0.09 -70.36
N LEU A 470 1.92 1.12 -70.79
CA LEU A 470 1.15 2.01 -69.89
C LEU A 470 -0.37 1.77 -69.94
N SER A 471 -1.03 2.04 -68.82
CA SER A 471 -2.39 2.61 -68.76
C SER A 471 -2.52 3.49 -67.50
N CYS A 472 -3.48 4.42 -67.48
CA CYS A 472 -3.51 5.53 -66.51
C CYS A 472 -4.75 5.49 -65.59
N SER A 473 -4.64 6.03 -64.36
CA SER A 473 -5.41 7.24 -63.92
C SER A 473 -5.24 7.61 -62.43
N ASN A 474 -4.74 8.83 -62.21
CA ASN A 474 -5.11 9.85 -61.20
C ASN A 474 -5.26 9.51 -59.69
N GLU A 475 -4.30 9.97 -58.88
CA GLU A 475 -4.35 11.22 -58.05
C GLU A 475 -5.63 11.63 -57.27
N VAL A 476 -5.61 12.31 -56.11
CA VAL A 476 -4.59 12.69 -55.08
C VAL A 476 -5.35 13.28 -53.85
N GLY A 477 -4.76 13.34 -52.64
CA GLY A 477 -5.12 14.43 -51.69
C GLY A 477 -4.99 14.19 -50.18
N MET A 478 -3.93 14.72 -49.56
CA MET A 478 -3.91 15.01 -48.11
C MET A 478 -4.66 16.31 -47.78
N ARG A 479 -5.27 16.44 -46.59
CA ARG A 479 -5.46 17.76 -45.94
C ARG A 479 -5.67 17.70 -44.42
N LYS A 480 -4.89 18.49 -43.69
CA LYS A 480 -5.06 18.79 -42.26
C LYS A 480 -6.22 19.80 -42.07
N LYS A 481 -6.92 19.76 -40.93
CA LYS A 481 -7.89 20.80 -40.53
C LYS A 481 -7.44 21.54 -39.26
N LYS A 482 -7.43 22.88 -39.33
CA LYS A 482 -7.56 23.80 -38.19
C LYS A 482 -8.88 24.57 -38.35
N PRO A 483 -9.59 24.96 -37.28
CA PRO A 483 -10.69 25.91 -37.36
C PRO A 483 -10.21 27.36 -37.19
N VAL A 484 -10.80 28.30 -37.95
CA VAL A 484 -10.73 29.76 -37.74
C VAL A 484 -12.10 30.35 -38.09
N SER A 485 -12.57 31.34 -37.34
CA SER A 485 -13.93 31.91 -37.40
C SER A 485 -14.19 32.87 -38.56
N LYS A 486 -15.48 33.08 -38.92
CA LYS A 486 -15.96 34.33 -39.56
C LYS A 486 -17.30 34.82 -38.95
N ARG A 487 -17.48 36.15 -39.02
CA ARG A 487 -18.72 36.95 -38.78
C ARG A 487 -19.57 37.01 -40.08
N ALA A 488 -20.74 37.66 -40.19
CA ALA A 488 -21.47 38.67 -39.39
C ALA A 488 -23.00 38.36 -39.41
N SER A 489 -23.96 39.10 -38.84
CA SER A 489 -24.17 40.53 -38.53
C SER A 489 -25.10 40.70 -37.29
N GLY A 490 -25.44 41.88 -36.74
CA GLY A 490 -24.89 43.23 -36.88
C GLY A 490 -25.90 44.34 -36.54
N LEU A 491 -25.60 45.19 -35.54
CA LEU A 491 -26.11 46.57 -35.33
C LEU A 491 -25.33 47.27 -34.18
N LYS A 492 -25.63 48.56 -33.91
CA LYS A 492 -24.88 49.53 -33.08
C LYS A 492 -25.87 50.60 -32.53
N PRO A 493 -25.55 51.54 -31.58
CA PRO A 493 -24.29 52.31 -31.52
C PRO A 493 -23.79 52.85 -30.15
N ILE A 494 -22.61 53.54 -30.17
CA ILE A 494 -22.14 54.62 -29.23
C ILE A 494 -21.83 54.17 -27.77
N GLN A 495 -20.83 54.67 -27.02
CA GLN A 495 -19.96 55.87 -27.11
C GLN A 495 -18.44 55.55 -26.88
N LYS A 496 -17.59 56.58 -26.72
CA LYS A 496 -16.10 56.59 -26.64
C LYS A 496 -15.64 57.84 -25.82
N PRO A 497 -14.34 58.06 -25.51
CA PRO A 497 -13.27 57.16 -25.03
C PRO A 497 -12.46 57.78 -23.84
N GLY A 498 -11.36 57.15 -23.37
CA GLY A 498 -10.39 57.83 -22.48
C GLY A 498 -9.11 57.03 -22.17
N THR A 499 -7.94 57.67 -22.29
CA THR A 499 -6.58 57.15 -21.97
C THR A 499 -5.65 58.34 -21.60
N PRO A 500 -4.35 58.17 -21.28
CA PRO A 500 -3.75 57.46 -20.14
C PRO A 500 -2.75 58.34 -19.35
N ARG A 501 -2.20 57.89 -18.20
CA ARG A 501 -0.78 58.19 -17.78
C ARG A 501 -0.31 57.55 -16.44
N VAL A 502 0.80 56.80 -16.53
CA VAL A 502 2.08 56.99 -15.80
C VAL A 502 2.05 57.48 -14.32
N ARG A 503 2.53 56.64 -13.38
CA ARG A 503 3.85 56.80 -12.70
C ARG A 503 4.27 55.57 -11.88
N SER A 504 5.56 55.53 -11.50
CA SER A 504 6.22 54.47 -10.72
C SER A 504 6.83 55.02 -9.41
N ARG A 505 7.08 54.14 -8.40
CA ARG A 505 8.10 54.34 -7.34
C ARG A 505 8.30 53.11 -6.42
N HIS A 506 9.57 52.70 -6.28
CA HIS A 506 10.18 52.10 -5.06
C HIS A 506 10.53 53.26 -4.06
N PRO A 507 11.18 53.11 -2.87
CA PRO A 507 12.04 52.03 -2.30
C PRO A 507 11.74 51.78 -0.78
N PRO A 508 12.66 51.42 0.17
CA PRO A 508 14.07 50.97 0.12
C PRO A 508 14.42 49.70 0.98
N LEU A 509 15.71 49.43 1.17
CA LEU A 509 16.32 48.31 1.92
C LEU A 509 17.46 48.78 2.85
N SER A 510 17.79 47.96 3.87
CA SER A 510 19.12 47.87 4.57
C SER A 510 19.50 49.05 5.51
N PRO A 511 20.61 48.99 6.31
CA PRO A 511 21.65 47.93 6.43
C PRO A 511 22.15 47.54 7.86
N CYS A 512 23.09 46.57 7.90
CA CYS A 512 24.02 46.20 9.01
C CYS A 512 23.46 45.61 10.34
N GLY A 513 24.23 44.80 11.09
CA GLY A 513 25.53 44.16 10.77
C GLY A 513 26.31 43.56 11.96
N GLN A 514 27.06 42.48 11.70
CA GLN A 514 28.20 41.90 12.46
C GLN A 514 28.06 41.25 13.87
N SER A 515 28.58 40.01 13.93
CA SER A 515 29.59 39.49 14.88
C SER A 515 29.21 38.30 15.79
N MET A 516 30.22 37.52 16.18
CA MET A 516 30.10 36.26 16.93
C MET A 516 30.61 36.38 18.38
N ARG A 517 30.11 35.51 19.27
CA ARG A 517 30.92 34.88 20.34
C ARG A 517 30.29 33.58 20.87
N THR A 518 31.06 32.88 21.69
CA THR A 518 30.90 31.47 22.10
C THR A 518 30.34 31.32 23.53
N HIS A 519 30.20 30.06 23.98
CA HIS A 519 29.81 29.60 25.33
C HIS A 519 28.31 29.71 25.68
N SER A 520 27.76 28.93 26.60
CA SER A 520 27.89 27.48 26.94
C SER A 520 26.79 27.13 27.97
N GLU A 521 26.61 25.84 28.28
CA GLU A 521 25.75 25.32 29.37
C GLU A 521 24.23 25.46 29.12
N SER A 522 23.42 24.39 29.14
CA SER A 522 23.14 23.40 30.21
C SER A 522 22.18 23.93 31.29
N GLN A 523 20.86 23.76 31.05
CA GLN A 523 19.90 23.71 32.16
C GLN A 523 18.69 22.84 31.83
N LEU A 524 18.38 21.93 32.76
CA LEU A 524 17.25 21.01 32.72
C LEU A 524 15.99 21.68 33.30
N ILE A 525 14.83 21.45 32.71
CA ILE A 525 13.54 21.69 33.37
C ILE A 525 12.84 20.34 33.56
N VAL A 526 12.99 19.78 34.76
CA VAL A 526 12.23 18.62 35.21
C VAL A 526 10.85 19.09 35.68
N LEU A 527 9.79 18.52 35.13
CA LEU A 527 8.44 18.63 35.67
C LEU A 527 8.06 17.32 36.36
N SER A 528 7.56 17.41 37.59
CA SER A 528 7.08 16.28 38.38
C SER A 528 5.88 16.71 39.25
N PRO A 529 4.99 15.77 39.64
CA PRO A 529 3.59 16.10 39.84
C PRO A 529 3.23 16.60 41.25
N LYS A 530 2.17 17.42 41.33
CA LYS A 530 1.55 17.82 42.61
C LYS A 530 0.63 16.72 43.14
N ILE A 531 1.00 16.13 44.27
CA ILE A 531 0.16 15.20 45.04
C ILE A 531 -0.87 16.00 45.87
N ARG A 532 -2.11 15.48 45.99
CA ARG A 532 -3.16 16.05 46.87
C ARG A 532 -2.83 15.76 48.34
N ARG A 533 -2.99 16.75 49.23
CA ARG A 533 -2.85 16.56 50.68
C ARG A 533 -4.07 15.87 51.28
N SER A 534 -3.84 15.04 52.29
CA SER A 534 -4.83 14.44 53.18
C SER A 534 -5.25 15.41 54.31
N SER A 535 -6.37 15.10 54.97
CA SER A 535 -6.94 15.90 56.06
C SER A 535 -6.83 15.19 57.41
N SER A 536 -6.19 15.82 58.39
CA SER A 536 -6.36 15.54 59.83
C SER A 536 -5.83 16.72 60.67
N GLY A 537 -6.44 16.99 61.83
CA GLY A 537 -6.06 18.08 62.75
C GLY A 537 -7.17 18.32 63.79
N HIS A 538 -6.82 18.34 65.08
CA HIS A 538 -7.77 18.35 66.21
C HIS A 538 -8.08 19.77 66.75
N VAL A 539 -9.27 19.91 67.35
CA VAL A 539 -9.78 20.90 68.34
C VAL A 539 -11.22 20.43 68.70
N SER A 540 -11.74 20.41 69.93
CA SER A 540 -11.18 20.47 71.30
C SER A 540 -12.20 19.81 72.28
N ASP A 541 -11.85 19.66 73.56
CA ASP A 541 -12.73 19.13 74.63
C ASP A 541 -13.95 20.00 74.96
N SER A 542 -15.02 19.38 75.51
CA SER A 542 -15.74 19.86 76.72
C SER A 542 -16.84 18.88 77.21
N GLU A 543 -16.67 18.40 78.43
CA GLU A 543 -17.64 18.18 79.53
C GLU A 543 -19.05 17.53 79.36
N LEU A 544 -19.28 16.55 80.26
CA LEU A 544 -20.48 16.35 81.10
C LEU A 544 -21.90 16.24 80.47
N SER A 545 -22.38 15.00 80.29
CA SER A 545 -23.43 14.37 81.14
C SER A 545 -23.74 12.93 80.71
#